data_AF-A0A3D8GUT6-F1
#
_entry.id   AF-A0A3D8GUT6-F1
#
_cell.length_a   1.000
_cell.length_b   1.000
_cell.length_c   1.000
_cell.angle_alpha   90.00
_cell.angle_beta   90.00
_cell.angle_gamma   90.00
#
_symmetry.space_group_name_H-M   'P 1'
#
loop_
_entity.id
_entity.type
_entity.pdbx_description
1 polymer ?
#
loop_
_entity_poly.entity_id
_entity_poly.type
_entity_poly.pdbx_seq_one_letter_code
_entity_poly.pdbx_strand_id
1 'polypeptide(L)'
;MEKTKLVVALFFTMVVLFGCQGKDEGGGSKKRDSKEEGIVPGKAIAVSQPDEVELPATTGEEYIQEDIGNLYQKFIEGNEFTDDKEKLEKATSDALDAYIQEVGKKNTKKWDQKKWTKSITDALRTSYKEVAEELENYPVVYKKLRLPDGRLLEDLTMDEVTKDEDKKVNVVMAIDSSGSMKAKVDGEAKMALAKKSIESLAKDLPESVKVSVIAFGHQGTGSNADKAKSCNAVETMYPLNTVDGTAFGNSLKKFDAMGWTPLAAAITMANEQLSSEKGENTENFIYVVSDGIETCDGDPVAAAKKAVLDNTNVKINIIGFDVDDAADQQLKLVAEAGGGEYSSVKTKQQLEEIKNVWKEKININTWRWWAIHRFADNVWTTLDHNNAVDSLMGKSYMLRKNEENRFKELLDRLEKEGKIDAEKKNSVSKWLWDRNDKINTYFSDLDKKKSDEIKAKSENLSKKLDAIEKQVGL
;
A
#
# COMPACT_ATOMS: atom_id res chain seq x y z
N MET A 1 -12.94 -16.41 30.12
CA MET A 1 -12.36 -17.59 29.45
C MET A 1 -11.75 -17.07 28.15
N GLU A 2 -10.46 -16.72 28.11
CA GLU A 2 -9.31 -17.63 27.87
C GLU A 2 -9.57 -18.52 26.65
N LYS A 3 -8.75 -18.65 25.60
CA LYS A 3 -7.38 -18.26 25.18
C LYS A 3 -7.46 -18.28 23.63
N THR A 4 -6.64 -17.58 22.84
CA THR A 4 -5.31 -18.05 22.42
C THR A 4 -4.58 -16.92 21.69
N LYS A 5 -3.34 -16.65 22.13
CA LYS A 5 -2.36 -15.75 21.53
C LYS A 5 -1.28 -16.55 20.78
N LEU A 6 -0.61 -15.86 19.85
CA LEU A 6 0.72 -16.12 19.26
C LEU A 6 0.84 -17.32 18.31
N VAL A 7 1.35 -17.11 17.09
CA VAL A 7 2.80 -17.07 16.77
C VAL A 7 3.00 -16.27 15.48
N VAL A 8 3.78 -15.19 15.56
CA VAL A 8 4.48 -14.55 14.45
C VAL A 8 5.87 -15.20 14.41
N ALA A 9 6.28 -15.74 13.26
CA ALA A 9 7.65 -16.19 13.04
C ALA A 9 8.14 -15.69 11.69
N LEU A 10 9.19 -14.86 11.77
CA LEU A 10 10.12 -14.44 10.74
C LEU A 10 10.27 -15.43 9.57
N PHE A 11 10.28 -14.92 8.33
CA PHE A 11 11.16 -15.47 7.29
C PHE A 11 11.74 -14.33 6.44
N PHE A 12 13.02 -14.03 6.74
CA PHE A 12 13.94 -13.23 5.94
C PHE A 12 14.55 -14.13 4.87
N THR A 13 14.59 -13.65 3.61
CA THR A 13 15.54 -13.98 2.53
C THR A 13 15.99 -15.44 2.33
N MET A 14 15.67 -16.01 1.15
CA MET A 14 16.66 -16.81 0.44
C MET A 14 16.55 -16.55 -1.07
N VAL A 15 17.55 -15.84 -1.58
CA VAL A 15 17.85 -15.62 -3.00
C VAL A 15 18.29 -16.95 -3.62
N VAL A 16 17.58 -17.41 -4.64
CA VAL A 16 17.99 -18.57 -5.45
C VAL A 16 18.85 -18.07 -6.60
N LEU A 17 20.18 -18.20 -6.44
CA LEU A 17 21.15 -18.20 -7.53
C LEU A 17 21.38 -19.66 -7.93
N PHE A 18 20.84 -20.10 -9.07
CA PHE A 18 21.31 -21.32 -9.73
C PHE A 18 22.36 -20.95 -10.77
N GLY A 19 23.63 -21.10 -10.37
CA GLY A 19 24.78 -21.14 -11.26
C GLY A 19 25.08 -22.58 -11.70
N CYS A 20 25.40 -22.74 -12.99
CA CYS A 20 25.88 -23.98 -13.60
C CYS A 20 27.29 -24.37 -13.12
N GLN A 21 27.49 -25.67 -12.87
CA GLN A 21 28.72 -26.49 -13.04
C GLN A 21 28.37 -27.88 -12.46
N GLY A 22 28.59 -29.05 -13.08
CA GLY A 22 29.60 -29.44 -14.04
C GLY A 22 30.47 -30.55 -13.46
N LYS A 23 30.08 -31.82 -13.72
CA LYS A 23 30.87 -33.07 -13.78
C LYS A 23 31.29 -33.89 -12.53
N ASP A 24 30.79 -35.12 -12.58
CA ASP A 24 31.47 -36.44 -12.60
C ASP A 24 31.82 -37.25 -11.31
N GLU A 25 31.67 -38.57 -11.54
CA GLU A 25 32.08 -39.77 -10.79
C GLU A 25 31.16 -40.27 -9.65
N GLY A 26 30.71 -41.53 -9.57
CA GLY A 26 30.91 -42.74 -10.38
C GLY A 26 30.58 -43.99 -9.55
N GLY A 27 30.02 -45.04 -10.18
CA GLY A 27 30.14 -46.44 -9.72
C GLY A 27 28.84 -47.27 -9.60
N GLY A 28 28.73 -48.36 -10.40
CA GLY A 28 28.13 -49.61 -9.90
C GLY A 28 27.17 -50.48 -10.76
N SER A 29 27.65 -51.07 -11.87
CA SER A 29 27.44 -52.48 -12.28
C SER A 29 26.14 -53.04 -12.94
N LYS A 30 26.29 -53.34 -14.25
CA LYS A 30 26.05 -54.61 -15.02
C LYS A 30 24.68 -55.01 -15.64
N LYS A 31 24.69 -54.89 -16.98
CA LYS A 31 24.47 -55.86 -18.08
C LYS A 31 23.09 -56.53 -18.33
N ARG A 32 22.58 -56.32 -19.55
CA ARG A 32 22.24 -57.40 -20.52
C ARG A 32 22.39 -56.89 -21.97
N ASP A 33 23.05 -57.70 -22.80
CA ASP A 33 23.39 -57.49 -24.21
C ASP A 33 22.26 -57.89 -25.16
N SER A 34 22.08 -57.16 -26.28
CA SER A 34 21.82 -57.77 -27.60
C SER A 34 22.00 -56.77 -28.77
N LYS A 35 23.15 -56.91 -29.45
CA LYS A 35 23.47 -56.72 -30.88
C LYS A 35 22.69 -55.70 -31.72
N GLU A 36 23.37 -54.62 -32.10
CA GLU A 36 23.18 -53.87 -33.36
C GLU A 36 24.35 -54.17 -34.30
N GLU A 37 24.06 -54.67 -35.52
CA GLU A 37 24.99 -54.67 -36.64
C GLU A 37 24.82 -53.37 -37.42
N GLY A 38 25.93 -52.66 -37.61
CA GLY A 38 25.98 -51.32 -38.18
C GLY A 38 25.66 -51.27 -39.68
N ILE A 39 24.92 -50.23 -40.06
CA ILE A 39 24.83 -49.75 -41.44
C ILE A 39 25.51 -48.38 -41.51
N VAL A 40 26.44 -48.29 -42.46
CA VAL A 40 27.31 -47.15 -42.77
C VAL A 40 26.49 -45.91 -43.20
N PRO A 41 26.81 -44.69 -42.73
CA PRO A 41 26.08 -43.48 -43.11
C PRO A 41 26.51 -43.04 -44.52
N GLY A 42 25.59 -43.03 -45.47
CA GLY A 42 25.94 -42.61 -46.84
C GLY A 42 24.93 -42.91 -47.93
N LYS A 43 23.67 -42.51 -47.75
CA LYS A 43 22.79 -42.11 -48.87
C LYS A 43 21.57 -41.41 -48.32
N ALA A 44 21.53 -40.09 -48.48
CA ALA A 44 20.33 -39.31 -48.28
C ALA A 44 19.25 -39.86 -49.22
N ILE A 45 18.21 -40.46 -48.64
CA ILE A 45 16.92 -40.55 -49.33
C ILE A 45 16.43 -39.11 -49.36
N ALA A 46 16.37 -38.52 -50.55
CA ALA A 46 15.79 -37.20 -50.75
C ALA A 46 14.31 -37.26 -50.38
N VAL A 47 14.00 -36.95 -49.11
CA VAL A 47 12.69 -36.46 -48.74
C VAL A 47 12.67 -35.04 -49.27
N SER A 48 11.91 -34.83 -50.34
CA SER A 48 11.58 -33.49 -50.83
C SER A 48 11.12 -32.65 -49.64
N GLN A 49 11.87 -31.60 -49.30
CA GLN A 49 11.40 -30.59 -48.37
C GLN A 49 10.03 -30.09 -48.88
N PRO A 50 8.97 -30.11 -48.06
CA PRO A 50 7.74 -29.46 -48.47
C PRO A 50 8.05 -27.98 -48.68
N ASP A 51 7.57 -27.41 -49.79
CA ASP A 51 7.80 -26.03 -50.20
C ASP A 51 7.67 -25.07 -49.00
N GLU A 52 8.69 -24.21 -48.83
CA GLU A 52 8.73 -23.22 -47.76
C GLU A 52 7.55 -22.25 -47.96
N VAL A 53 6.53 -22.37 -47.12
CA VAL A 53 5.30 -21.57 -47.24
C VAL A 53 5.63 -20.13 -46.86
N GLU A 54 5.68 -19.23 -47.84
CA GLU A 54 5.82 -17.79 -47.62
C GLU A 54 4.69 -17.29 -46.69
N LEU A 55 5.06 -16.72 -45.55
CA LEU A 55 4.13 -16.21 -44.52
C LEU A 55 3.79 -14.73 -44.75
N PRO A 56 2.65 -14.24 -44.23
CA PRO A 56 2.30 -12.83 -44.29
C PRO A 56 3.36 -11.92 -43.63
N ALA A 57 3.62 -10.76 -44.22
CA ALA A 57 4.42 -9.71 -43.59
C ALA A 57 3.61 -8.86 -42.57
N THR A 58 2.31 -9.11 -42.44
CA THR A 58 1.40 -8.35 -41.56
C THR A 58 1.86 -8.41 -40.10
N THR A 59 1.84 -7.28 -39.40
CA THR A 59 2.28 -7.17 -38.00
C THR A 59 1.15 -7.49 -37.01
N GLY A 60 1.50 -7.62 -35.72
CA GLY A 60 0.51 -7.78 -34.65
C GLY A 60 -0.44 -6.59 -34.59
N GLU A 61 0.09 -5.37 -34.61
CA GLU A 61 -0.68 -4.12 -34.59
C GLU A 61 -1.68 -4.04 -35.74
N GLU A 62 -1.25 -4.41 -36.94
CA GLU A 62 -2.14 -4.43 -38.11
C GLU A 62 -3.30 -5.41 -37.91
N TYR A 63 -3.05 -6.59 -37.33
CA TYR A 63 -4.11 -7.55 -37.00
C TYR A 63 -5.05 -7.07 -35.90
N ILE A 64 -4.56 -6.29 -34.93
CA ILE A 64 -5.39 -5.72 -33.85
C ILE A 64 -6.37 -4.67 -34.40
N GLN A 65 -5.96 -3.91 -35.42
CA GLN A 65 -6.79 -2.88 -36.05
C GLN A 65 -7.80 -3.43 -37.06
N GLU A 66 -7.82 -4.73 -37.30
CA GLU A 66 -8.79 -5.34 -38.21
C GLU A 66 -10.21 -5.34 -37.65
N ASP A 67 -11.18 -4.96 -38.50
CA ASP A 67 -12.59 -5.00 -38.15
C ASP A 67 -13.07 -6.43 -37.88
N ILE A 68 -14.04 -6.59 -36.99
CA ILE A 68 -14.67 -7.88 -36.69
C ILE A 68 -15.16 -8.60 -37.96
N GLY A 69 -15.04 -9.94 -37.99
CA GLY A 69 -15.51 -10.73 -39.14
C GLY A 69 -17.04 -10.67 -39.27
N ASN A 70 -17.57 -10.62 -40.49
CA ASN A 70 -19.01 -10.37 -40.68
C ASN A 70 -19.92 -11.49 -40.14
N LEU A 71 -19.51 -12.76 -40.24
CA LEU A 71 -20.24 -13.90 -39.68
C LEU A 71 -19.99 -14.01 -38.18
N TYR A 72 -18.78 -13.70 -37.73
CA TYR A 72 -18.51 -13.58 -36.30
C TYR A 72 -19.44 -12.56 -35.64
N GLN A 73 -19.51 -11.36 -36.20
CA GLN A 73 -20.37 -10.27 -35.73
C GLN A 73 -21.84 -10.72 -35.66
N LYS A 74 -22.29 -11.43 -36.69
CA LYS A 74 -23.69 -11.86 -36.78
C LYS A 74 -24.08 -12.93 -35.76
N PHE A 75 -23.20 -13.88 -35.48
CA PHE A 75 -23.56 -15.09 -34.74
C PHE A 75 -22.93 -15.18 -33.35
N ILE A 76 -21.69 -14.69 -33.20
CA ILE A 76 -20.86 -14.94 -32.01
C ILE A 76 -20.75 -13.70 -31.12
N GLU A 77 -20.76 -12.50 -31.69
CA GLU A 77 -20.66 -11.25 -30.94
C GLU A 77 -21.67 -11.17 -29.78
N GLY A 78 -21.19 -10.81 -28.59
CA GLY A 78 -21.95 -10.77 -27.34
C GLY A 78 -22.00 -12.11 -26.59
N ASN A 79 -21.44 -13.19 -27.12
CA ASN A 79 -21.36 -14.50 -26.45
C ASN A 79 -19.92 -14.93 -26.13
N GLU A 80 -18.91 -14.09 -26.36
CA GLU A 80 -17.48 -14.44 -26.22
C GLU A 80 -17.06 -14.82 -24.82
N PHE A 81 -17.67 -14.15 -23.85
CA PHE A 81 -17.35 -14.25 -22.42
C PHE A 81 -18.53 -14.84 -21.63
N THR A 82 -19.44 -15.56 -22.31
CA THR A 82 -20.55 -16.25 -21.65
C THR A 82 -20.04 -17.42 -20.82
N ASP A 83 -20.62 -17.64 -19.64
CA ASP A 83 -20.39 -18.86 -18.85
C ASP A 83 -21.08 -20.09 -19.48
N ASP A 84 -22.07 -19.86 -20.35
CA ASP A 84 -22.81 -20.89 -21.08
C ASP A 84 -22.04 -21.39 -22.32
N LYS A 85 -21.20 -22.41 -22.11
CA LYS A 85 -20.38 -23.00 -23.18
C LYS A 85 -21.21 -23.56 -24.35
N GLU A 86 -22.35 -24.18 -24.07
CA GLU A 86 -23.20 -24.77 -25.12
C GLU A 86 -23.73 -23.68 -26.06
N LYS A 87 -24.07 -22.51 -25.51
CA LYS A 87 -24.50 -21.36 -26.30
C LYS A 87 -23.41 -20.85 -27.24
N LEU A 88 -22.17 -20.72 -26.76
CA LEU A 88 -21.03 -20.29 -27.58
C LEU A 88 -20.67 -21.33 -28.66
N GLU A 89 -20.71 -22.61 -28.32
CA GLU A 89 -20.48 -23.72 -29.26
C GLU A 89 -21.53 -23.73 -30.37
N LYS A 90 -22.81 -23.56 -30.01
CA LYS A 90 -23.89 -23.46 -31.00
C LYS A 90 -23.75 -22.26 -31.92
N ALA A 91 -23.52 -21.07 -31.35
CA ALA A 91 -23.30 -19.84 -32.11
C ALA A 91 -22.11 -19.98 -33.08
N THR A 92 -21.03 -20.62 -32.60
CA THR A 92 -19.86 -20.96 -33.42
C THR A 92 -20.25 -21.87 -34.57
N SER A 93 -20.95 -22.98 -34.31
CA SER A 93 -21.36 -23.92 -35.36
C SER A 93 -22.24 -23.25 -36.41
N ASP A 94 -23.20 -22.42 -36.00
CA ASP A 94 -24.08 -21.67 -36.90
C ASP A 94 -23.28 -20.72 -37.83
N ALA A 95 -22.23 -20.07 -37.29
CA ALA A 95 -21.33 -19.22 -38.07
C ALA A 95 -20.51 -20.04 -39.09
N LEU A 96 -20.00 -21.21 -38.68
CA LEU A 96 -19.25 -22.10 -39.57
C LEU A 96 -20.13 -22.65 -40.69
N ASP A 97 -21.37 -23.03 -40.39
CA ASP A 97 -22.34 -23.52 -41.38
C ASP A 97 -22.69 -22.42 -42.40
N ALA A 98 -22.89 -21.19 -41.94
CA ALA A 98 -23.10 -20.04 -42.81
C ALA A 98 -21.91 -19.81 -43.75
N TYR A 99 -20.68 -19.88 -43.23
CA TYR A 99 -19.47 -19.72 -44.04
C TYR A 99 -19.36 -20.79 -45.13
N ILE A 100 -19.57 -22.06 -44.77
CA ILE A 100 -19.53 -23.18 -45.70
C ILE A 100 -20.55 -22.99 -46.83
N GLN A 101 -21.77 -22.55 -46.51
CA GLN A 101 -22.80 -22.25 -47.52
C GLN A 101 -22.40 -21.10 -48.44
N GLU A 102 -21.79 -20.04 -47.91
CA GLU A 102 -21.29 -18.91 -48.71
C GLU A 102 -20.16 -19.32 -49.66
N VAL A 103 -19.20 -20.10 -49.16
CA VAL A 103 -18.08 -20.60 -49.93
C VAL A 103 -18.52 -21.62 -50.97
N GLY A 104 -19.54 -22.44 -50.68
CA GLY A 104 -20.12 -23.41 -51.61
C GLY A 104 -20.68 -22.79 -52.89
N LYS A 105 -21.05 -21.50 -52.86
CA LYS A 105 -21.53 -20.72 -54.01
C LYS A 105 -20.39 -20.11 -54.84
N LYS A 106 -19.15 -20.14 -54.36
CA LYS A 106 -17.98 -19.51 -54.99
C LYS A 106 -17.15 -20.56 -55.77
N ASN A 107 -16.44 -20.12 -56.81
CA ASN A 107 -15.44 -20.97 -57.48
C ASN A 107 -14.12 -20.93 -56.71
N THR A 108 -13.92 -21.93 -55.84
CA THR A 108 -12.77 -22.01 -54.92
C THR A 108 -11.61 -22.86 -55.42
N LYS A 109 -11.77 -23.59 -56.53
CA LYS A 109 -10.74 -24.53 -57.04
C LYS A 109 -9.37 -23.90 -57.31
N LYS A 110 -9.35 -22.59 -57.60
CA LYS A 110 -8.11 -21.82 -57.89
C LYS A 110 -7.65 -20.96 -56.72
N TRP A 111 -8.23 -21.10 -55.54
CA TRP A 111 -7.83 -20.27 -54.40
C TRP A 111 -6.51 -20.80 -53.83
N ASP A 112 -5.55 -19.90 -53.69
CA ASP A 112 -4.31 -20.15 -52.96
C ASP A 112 -4.54 -20.05 -51.44
N GLN A 113 -3.51 -20.38 -50.66
CA GLN A 113 -3.57 -20.29 -49.20
C GLN A 113 -3.89 -18.87 -48.73
N LYS A 114 -3.32 -17.84 -49.38
CA LYS A 114 -3.55 -16.43 -49.05
C LYS A 114 -5.03 -16.07 -49.17
N LYS A 115 -5.67 -16.44 -50.27
CA LYS A 115 -7.08 -16.16 -50.53
C LYS A 115 -8.01 -16.94 -49.60
N TRP A 116 -7.66 -18.19 -49.29
CA TRP A 116 -8.38 -18.98 -48.28
C TRP A 116 -8.30 -18.34 -46.89
N THR A 117 -7.10 -18.02 -46.42
CA THR A 117 -6.88 -17.36 -45.13
C THR A 117 -7.65 -16.04 -45.05
N LYS A 118 -7.57 -15.20 -46.09
CA LYS A 118 -8.31 -13.94 -46.14
C LYS A 118 -9.82 -14.16 -46.08
N SER A 119 -10.36 -15.10 -46.86
CA SER A 119 -11.80 -15.39 -46.84
C SER A 119 -12.27 -15.87 -45.46
N ILE A 120 -11.48 -16.72 -44.79
CA ILE A 120 -11.80 -17.23 -43.45
C ILE A 120 -11.77 -16.09 -42.43
N THR A 121 -10.69 -15.30 -42.42
CA THR A 121 -10.48 -14.21 -41.44
C THR A 121 -11.49 -13.08 -41.62
N ASP A 122 -11.74 -12.62 -42.85
CA ASP A 122 -12.76 -11.60 -43.14
C ASP A 122 -14.16 -12.04 -42.65
N ALA A 123 -14.41 -13.35 -42.53
CA ALA A 123 -15.69 -13.88 -42.07
C ALA A 123 -15.78 -14.14 -40.56
N LEU A 124 -14.74 -14.73 -39.97
CA LEU A 124 -14.85 -15.42 -38.68
C LEU A 124 -13.87 -14.92 -37.61
N ARG A 125 -13.06 -13.90 -37.93
CA ARG A 125 -12.13 -13.34 -36.95
C ARG A 125 -12.83 -12.57 -35.84
N THR A 126 -12.27 -12.65 -34.66
CA THR A 126 -12.64 -11.84 -33.49
C THR A 126 -11.99 -10.46 -33.58
N SER A 127 -12.62 -9.44 -33.01
CA SER A 127 -11.99 -8.15 -32.75
C SER A 127 -11.18 -8.19 -31.46
N TYR A 128 -9.94 -7.72 -31.52
CA TYR A 128 -9.05 -7.55 -30.35
C TYR A 128 -8.94 -6.10 -29.90
N LYS A 129 -9.48 -5.17 -30.69
CA LYS A 129 -9.29 -3.74 -30.55
C LYS A 129 -9.70 -3.22 -29.18
N GLU A 130 -10.87 -3.62 -28.68
CA GLU A 130 -11.38 -3.16 -27.39
C GLU A 130 -10.48 -3.59 -26.23
N VAL A 131 -10.05 -4.87 -26.21
CA VAL A 131 -9.16 -5.38 -25.15
C VAL A 131 -7.78 -4.74 -25.25
N ALA A 132 -7.28 -4.51 -26.47
CA ALA A 132 -6.02 -3.80 -26.68
C ALA A 132 -6.10 -2.35 -26.19
N GLU A 133 -7.17 -1.62 -26.54
CA GLU A 133 -7.41 -0.24 -26.09
C GLU A 133 -7.59 -0.16 -24.56
N GLU A 134 -8.33 -1.10 -23.94
CA GLU A 134 -8.47 -1.21 -22.49
C GLU A 134 -7.10 -1.40 -21.82
N LEU A 135 -6.27 -2.31 -22.35
CA LEU A 135 -4.95 -2.61 -21.80
C LEU A 135 -3.97 -1.45 -22.01
N GLU A 136 -3.90 -0.87 -23.21
CA GLU A 136 -3.03 0.27 -23.52
C GLU A 136 -3.32 1.48 -22.63
N ASN A 137 -4.61 1.77 -22.43
CA ASN A 137 -5.08 2.92 -21.67
C ASN A 137 -5.30 2.62 -20.18
N TYR A 138 -4.97 1.42 -19.70
CA TYR A 138 -5.12 1.06 -18.30
C TYR A 138 -4.35 2.04 -17.39
N PRO A 139 -5.03 2.74 -16.47
CA PRO A 139 -4.42 3.75 -15.63
C PRO A 139 -3.72 3.11 -14.42
N VAL A 140 -2.39 3.21 -14.38
CA VAL A 140 -1.61 2.83 -13.20
C VAL A 140 -1.58 4.00 -12.22
N VAL A 141 -2.54 4.04 -11.30
CA VAL A 141 -2.77 5.15 -10.36
C VAL A 141 -2.72 4.65 -8.92
N TYR A 142 -1.72 5.14 -8.19
CA TYR A 142 -1.60 4.93 -6.75
C TYR A 142 -2.39 5.99 -5.98
N LYS A 143 -2.78 5.67 -4.74
CA LYS A 143 -3.41 6.65 -3.87
C LYS A 143 -2.41 7.77 -3.59
N LYS A 144 -2.78 8.98 -4.00
CA LYS A 144 -1.99 10.19 -3.79
C LYS A 144 -1.85 10.45 -2.29
N LEU A 145 -0.66 10.18 -1.76
CA LEU A 145 -0.31 10.46 -0.37
C LEU A 145 0.00 11.95 -0.23
N ARG A 146 -1.02 12.73 0.11
CA ARG A 146 -0.87 14.17 0.36
C ARG A 146 -0.35 14.40 1.77
N LEU A 147 0.89 14.86 1.85
CA LEU A 147 1.59 15.23 3.08
C LEU A 147 0.82 16.33 3.85
N PRO A 148 1.09 16.49 5.16
CA PRO A 148 0.43 17.53 5.96
C PRO A 148 0.68 18.96 5.47
N ASP A 149 1.80 19.21 4.79
CA ASP A 149 2.12 20.49 4.14
C ASP A 149 1.39 20.71 2.80
N GLY A 150 0.57 19.74 2.38
CA GLY A 150 -0.23 19.78 1.16
C GLY A 150 0.47 19.24 -0.09
N ARG A 151 1.78 18.96 -0.05
CA ARG A 151 2.50 18.35 -1.19
C ARG A 151 2.19 16.87 -1.31
N LEU A 152 2.42 16.27 -2.48
CA LEU A 152 2.31 14.81 -2.63
C LEU A 152 3.66 14.14 -2.38
N LEU A 153 3.65 12.96 -1.79
CA LEU A 153 4.86 12.14 -1.62
C LEU A 153 5.53 11.83 -2.97
N GLU A 154 4.73 11.68 -4.03
CA GLU A 154 5.23 11.46 -5.39
C GLU A 154 6.00 12.67 -5.94
N ASP A 155 5.69 13.89 -5.48
CA ASP A 155 6.33 15.13 -5.92
C ASP A 155 7.65 15.41 -5.20
N LEU A 156 7.91 14.76 -4.05
CA LEU A 156 9.16 14.93 -3.33
C LEU A 156 10.34 14.33 -4.10
N THR A 157 11.46 15.05 -4.16
CA THR A 157 12.71 14.49 -4.66
C THR A 157 13.33 13.54 -3.63
N MET A 158 14.17 12.59 -4.09
CA MET A 158 14.92 11.74 -3.16
C MET A 158 15.85 12.56 -2.26
N ASP A 159 16.39 13.66 -2.76
CA ASP A 159 17.20 14.59 -1.97
C ASP A 159 16.37 15.19 -0.84
N GLU A 160 15.15 15.68 -1.10
CA GLU A 160 14.25 16.17 -0.03
C GLU A 160 13.87 15.09 0.99
N VAL A 161 13.65 13.86 0.53
CA VAL A 161 13.28 12.74 1.41
C VAL A 161 14.43 12.36 2.34
N THR A 162 15.65 12.31 1.79
CA THR A 162 16.88 11.89 2.48
C THR A 162 17.60 13.04 3.19
N LYS A 163 17.23 14.29 2.88
CA LYS A 163 17.76 15.47 3.55
C LYS A 163 17.43 15.39 5.02
N ASP A 164 18.46 15.44 5.83
CA ASP A 164 18.36 15.54 7.27
C ASP A 164 17.82 16.93 7.61
N GLU A 165 16.50 17.03 7.66
CA GLU A 165 15.85 18.16 8.30
C GLU A 165 15.71 17.75 9.76
N ASP A 166 16.73 18.11 10.54
CA ASP A 166 16.87 18.03 11.99
C ASP A 166 15.73 18.79 12.71
N LYS A 167 14.47 18.47 12.40
CA LYS A 167 13.32 19.05 13.07
C LYS A 167 13.14 18.33 14.38
N LYS A 168 13.78 18.86 15.42
CA LYS A 168 13.72 18.30 16.77
C LYS A 168 12.32 18.54 17.32
N VAL A 169 11.70 17.50 17.85
CA VAL A 169 10.38 17.62 18.49
C VAL A 169 10.52 17.18 19.94
N ASN A 170 10.16 18.08 20.85
CA ASN A 170 10.20 17.82 22.29
C ASN A 170 8.80 17.96 22.86
N VAL A 171 8.44 17.03 23.74
CA VAL A 171 7.11 16.96 24.34
C VAL A 171 7.25 16.87 25.85
N VAL A 172 6.76 17.86 26.58
CA VAL A 172 6.63 17.82 28.04
C VAL A 172 5.18 17.53 28.40
N MET A 173 4.94 16.41 29.07
CA MET A 173 3.63 16.01 29.57
C MET A 173 3.53 16.38 31.06
N ALA A 174 2.75 17.41 31.38
CA ALA A 174 2.49 17.85 32.75
C ALA A 174 1.15 17.28 33.24
N ILE A 175 1.18 16.53 34.34
CA ILE A 175 0.02 15.81 34.86
C ILE A 175 -0.35 16.36 36.22
N ASP A 176 -1.57 16.86 36.32
CA ASP A 176 -2.17 17.23 37.58
C ASP A 176 -2.32 15.98 38.45
N SER A 177 -1.68 16.01 39.60
CA SER A 177 -1.70 14.96 40.60
C SER A 177 -2.31 15.45 41.91
N SER A 178 -3.18 16.46 41.84
CA SER A 178 -4.02 16.91 42.93
C SER A 178 -5.01 15.82 43.39
N GLY A 179 -5.62 16.02 44.55
CA GLY A 179 -6.51 15.04 45.18
C GLY A 179 -7.79 14.75 44.38
N SER A 180 -8.26 15.70 43.56
CA SER A 180 -9.44 15.54 42.70
C SER A 180 -9.26 14.44 41.66
N MET A 181 -8.02 14.18 41.22
CA MET A 181 -7.69 13.11 40.28
C MET A 181 -7.88 11.68 40.82
N LYS A 182 -8.24 11.53 42.11
CA LYS A 182 -8.72 10.26 42.69
C LYS A 182 -10.16 9.93 42.28
N ALA A 183 -10.94 10.94 41.85
CA ALA A 183 -12.30 10.75 41.39
C ALA A 183 -12.35 9.75 40.24
N LYS A 184 -13.51 9.12 40.06
CA LYS A 184 -13.69 8.08 39.04
C LYS A 184 -14.48 8.60 37.86
N VAL A 185 -14.01 8.27 36.66
CA VAL A 185 -14.72 8.41 35.40
C VAL A 185 -14.83 7.02 34.80
N ASP A 186 -16.03 6.63 34.36
CA ASP A 186 -16.30 5.30 33.79
C ASP A 186 -15.82 4.13 34.69
N GLY A 187 -15.90 4.31 36.01
CA GLY A 187 -15.51 3.31 37.01
C GLY A 187 -14.01 3.22 37.32
N GLU A 188 -13.16 3.98 36.64
CA GLU A 188 -11.70 4.02 36.80
C GLU A 188 -11.24 5.40 37.33
N ALA A 189 -10.18 5.45 38.14
CA ALA A 189 -9.67 6.72 38.66
C ALA A 189 -9.12 7.61 37.54
N LYS A 190 -9.39 8.92 37.58
CA LYS A 190 -8.91 9.89 36.58
C LYS A 190 -7.39 9.81 36.41
N MET A 191 -6.65 9.73 37.52
CA MET A 191 -5.19 9.55 37.50
C MET A 191 -4.74 8.28 36.76
N ALA A 192 -5.46 7.16 36.93
CA ALA A 192 -5.14 5.91 36.25
C ALA A 192 -5.38 6.02 34.73
N LEU A 193 -6.48 6.67 34.33
CA LEU A 193 -6.79 6.94 32.93
C LEU A 193 -5.75 7.87 32.29
N ALA A 194 -5.42 8.98 32.94
CA ALA A 194 -4.40 9.93 32.48
C ALA A 194 -3.05 9.22 32.24
N LYS A 195 -2.57 8.44 33.21
CA LYS A 195 -1.33 7.66 33.09
C LYS A 195 -1.37 6.67 31.93
N LYS A 196 -2.47 5.94 31.75
CA LYS A 196 -2.60 4.99 30.63
C LYS A 196 -2.56 5.71 29.29
N SER A 197 -3.26 6.83 29.15
CA SER A 197 -3.32 7.58 27.90
C SER A 197 -1.96 8.18 27.55
N ILE A 198 -1.22 8.74 28.51
CA ILE A 198 0.13 9.26 28.23
C ILE A 198 1.17 8.16 27.99
N GLU A 199 1.06 7.00 28.66
CA GLU A 199 1.93 5.84 28.40
C GLU A 199 1.69 5.30 26.99
N SER A 200 0.42 5.22 26.57
CA SER A 200 0.08 4.85 25.20
C SER A 200 0.57 5.89 24.19
N LEU A 201 0.41 7.18 24.47
CA LEU A 201 0.91 8.24 23.60
C LEU A 201 2.42 8.12 23.43
N ALA A 202 3.18 8.04 24.53
CA ALA A 202 4.63 7.94 24.51
C ALA A 202 5.16 6.71 23.74
N LYS A 203 4.44 5.57 23.78
CA LYS A 203 4.78 4.37 23.01
C LYS A 203 4.51 4.51 21.51
N ASP A 204 3.51 5.29 21.14
CA ASP A 204 3.13 5.52 19.75
C ASP A 204 3.94 6.66 19.10
N LEU A 205 4.72 7.41 19.90
CA LEU A 205 5.53 8.51 19.40
C LEU A 205 6.81 8.01 18.72
N PRO A 206 7.30 8.73 17.70
CA PRO A 206 8.61 8.51 17.08
C PRO A 206 9.76 8.41 18.10
N GLU A 207 10.76 7.56 17.85
CA GLU A 207 11.98 7.50 18.69
C GLU A 207 12.76 8.82 18.68
N SER A 208 12.64 9.60 17.60
CA SER A 208 13.26 10.92 17.47
C SER A 208 12.62 12.01 18.34
N VAL A 209 11.43 11.76 18.90
CA VAL A 209 10.75 12.70 19.79
C VAL A 209 11.28 12.49 21.21
N LYS A 210 11.81 13.56 21.82
CA LYS A 210 12.13 13.55 23.25
C LYS A 210 10.87 13.83 24.05
N VAL A 211 10.66 13.07 25.12
CA VAL A 211 9.50 13.21 26.02
C VAL A 211 9.99 13.45 27.44
N SER A 212 9.30 14.33 28.17
CA SER A 212 9.40 14.46 29.63
C SER A 212 8.02 14.28 30.27
N VAL A 213 8.02 13.81 31.51
CA VAL A 213 6.84 13.79 32.37
C VAL A 213 7.10 14.62 33.62
N ILE A 214 6.23 15.59 33.88
CA ILE A 214 6.16 16.38 35.11
C ILE A 214 4.88 15.97 35.83
N ALA A 215 4.97 15.66 37.12
CA ALA A 215 3.79 15.55 37.99
C ALA A 215 3.80 16.74 38.95
N PHE A 216 2.61 17.31 39.17
CA PHE A 216 2.45 18.45 40.06
C PHE A 216 1.31 18.22 41.04
N GLY A 217 1.48 18.65 42.30
CA GLY A 217 0.49 18.41 43.36
C GLY A 217 0.52 17.00 43.96
N HIS A 218 1.49 16.16 43.61
CA HIS A 218 1.55 14.73 43.97
C HIS A 218 2.00 14.44 45.42
N GLN A 219 2.21 15.47 46.24
CA GLN A 219 2.59 15.30 47.65
C GLN A 219 1.65 16.04 48.59
N GLY A 220 1.63 15.58 49.84
CA GLY A 220 0.78 16.14 50.89
C GLY A 220 -0.64 15.62 50.82
N THR A 221 -1.59 16.47 51.20
CA THR A 221 -3.03 16.21 51.15
C THR A 221 -3.75 17.43 50.61
N GLY A 222 -5.03 17.31 50.27
CA GLY A 222 -5.89 18.45 49.93
C GLY A 222 -6.26 19.36 51.13
N SER A 223 -5.60 19.19 52.28
CA SER A 223 -5.83 20.05 53.45
C SER A 223 -4.99 21.32 53.39
N ASN A 224 -5.47 22.41 54.00
CA ASN A 224 -4.74 23.67 54.07
C ASN A 224 -3.38 23.54 54.79
N ALA A 225 -3.25 22.61 55.73
CA ALA A 225 -2.02 22.36 56.46
C ALA A 225 -0.88 21.88 55.53
N ASP A 226 -1.23 21.13 54.48
CA ASP A 226 -0.28 20.63 53.48
C ASP A 226 -0.22 21.50 52.21
N LYS A 227 -0.96 22.62 52.13
CA LYS A 227 -1.03 23.47 50.93
C LYS A 227 0.37 23.86 50.46
N ALA A 228 1.19 24.43 51.34
CA ALA A 228 2.56 24.82 51.00
C ALA A 228 3.42 23.64 50.52
N LYS A 229 3.29 22.46 51.13
CA LYS A 229 4.03 21.25 50.71
C LYS A 229 3.60 20.83 49.31
N SER A 230 2.31 20.79 49.06
CA SER A 230 1.76 20.34 47.78
C SER A 230 2.02 21.33 46.65
N CYS A 231 1.92 22.63 46.92
CA CYS A 231 2.20 23.68 45.95
C CYS A 231 3.67 23.73 45.52
N ASN A 232 4.59 23.26 46.37
CA ASN A 232 6.01 23.10 46.03
C ASN A 232 6.31 21.73 45.38
N ALA A 233 5.35 20.81 45.34
CA ALA A 233 5.52 19.47 44.78
C ALA A 233 5.27 19.49 43.27
N VAL A 234 6.20 20.09 42.53
CA VAL A 234 6.29 20.02 41.07
C VAL A 234 7.60 19.32 40.75
N GLU A 235 7.52 18.09 40.22
CA GLU A 235 8.70 17.25 40.06
C GLU A 235 8.73 16.60 38.67
N THR A 236 9.95 16.50 38.14
CA THR A 236 10.20 15.75 36.90
C THR A 236 10.25 14.26 37.21
N MET A 237 9.26 13.52 36.74
CA MET A 237 9.15 12.08 36.93
C MET A 237 9.98 11.31 35.91
N TYR A 238 9.99 11.84 34.68
CA TYR A 238 10.79 11.34 33.56
C TYR A 238 11.50 12.54 32.91
N PRO A 239 12.85 12.58 32.90
CA PRO A 239 13.59 13.68 32.29
C PRO A 239 13.39 13.70 30.78
N LEU A 240 13.51 14.87 30.16
CA LEU A 240 13.38 15.03 28.71
C LEU A 240 14.39 14.15 27.96
N ASN A 241 13.92 13.04 27.38
CA ASN A 241 14.75 12.07 26.70
C ASN A 241 13.93 11.23 25.70
N THR A 242 14.60 10.48 24.83
CA THR A 242 13.94 9.46 24.01
C THR A 242 13.29 8.40 24.90
N VAL A 243 12.11 7.92 24.52
CA VAL A 243 11.28 7.08 25.41
C VAL A 243 11.85 5.67 25.52
N ASP A 244 12.39 5.34 26.69
CA ASP A 244 12.56 3.95 27.13
C ASP A 244 11.26 3.47 27.78
N GLY A 245 10.54 2.56 27.12
CA GLY A 245 9.20 2.14 27.57
C GLY A 245 9.15 1.57 29.00
N THR A 246 10.23 0.93 29.47
CA THR A 246 10.29 0.35 30.83
C THR A 246 10.51 1.44 31.87
N ALA A 247 11.49 2.31 31.66
CA ALA A 247 11.80 3.45 32.53
C ALA A 247 10.64 4.45 32.56
N PHE A 248 10.01 4.71 31.41
CA PHE A 248 8.84 5.56 31.29
C PHE A 248 7.67 5.00 32.10
N GLY A 249 7.28 3.73 31.88
CA GLY A 249 6.21 3.09 32.64
C GLY A 249 6.50 3.04 34.16
N ASN A 250 7.77 2.88 34.56
CA ASN A 250 8.15 2.93 35.97
C ASN A 250 8.10 4.33 36.56
N SER A 251 8.38 5.39 35.78
CA SER A 251 8.24 6.78 36.23
C SER A 251 6.80 7.11 36.62
N LEU A 252 5.82 6.59 35.86
CA LEU A 252 4.40 6.82 36.11
C LEU A 252 3.88 6.18 37.40
N LYS A 253 4.60 5.20 37.93
CA LYS A 253 4.24 4.54 39.21
C LYS A 253 4.71 5.32 40.44
N LYS A 254 5.55 6.35 40.27
CA LYS A 254 6.21 7.06 41.39
C LYS A 254 5.34 8.12 42.06
N PHE A 255 4.24 8.54 41.42
CA PHE A 255 3.35 9.58 41.92
C PHE A 255 1.91 9.07 41.94
N ASP A 256 1.04 9.70 42.71
CA ASP A 256 -0.40 9.44 42.71
C ASP A 256 -1.15 10.75 43.01
N ALA A 257 -2.47 10.74 42.81
CA ALA A 257 -3.34 11.88 43.11
C ALA A 257 -3.33 12.16 44.63
N MET A 258 -2.99 13.37 45.08
CA MET A 258 -2.89 13.69 46.50
C MET A 258 -3.35 15.10 46.89
N GLY A 259 -2.67 16.13 46.40
CA GLY A 259 -2.69 17.45 47.03
C GLY A 259 -3.41 18.53 46.24
N TRP A 260 -2.78 19.69 46.11
CA TRP A 260 -3.27 20.92 45.49
C TRP A 260 -2.73 21.07 44.06
N THR A 261 -3.23 22.06 43.32
CA THR A 261 -2.99 22.22 41.87
C THR A 261 -2.08 23.44 41.59
N PRO A 262 -0.75 23.28 41.57
CA PRO A 262 0.20 24.32 41.20
C PRO A 262 0.48 24.35 39.68
N LEU A 263 -0.54 24.72 38.89
CA LEU A 263 -0.51 24.70 37.43
C LEU A 263 0.53 25.69 36.84
N ALA A 264 0.63 26.90 37.37
CA ALA A 264 1.57 27.92 36.94
C ALA A 264 3.03 27.48 37.14
N ALA A 265 3.31 26.82 38.27
CA ALA A 265 4.63 26.27 38.55
C ALA A 265 4.97 25.08 37.63
N ALA A 266 3.99 24.23 37.30
CA ALA A 266 4.17 23.15 36.35
C ALA A 266 4.51 23.66 34.93
N ILE A 267 3.81 24.69 34.44
CA ILE A 267 4.09 25.32 33.15
C ILE A 267 5.48 25.96 33.16
N THR A 268 5.85 26.61 34.26
CA THR A 268 7.18 27.23 34.41
C THR A 268 8.29 26.17 34.34
N MET A 269 8.17 25.07 35.08
CA MET A 269 9.14 23.97 35.02
C MET A 269 9.21 23.33 33.63
N ALA A 270 8.06 23.13 32.96
CA ALA A 270 8.03 22.59 31.60
C ALA A 270 8.77 23.50 30.62
N ASN A 271 8.56 24.82 30.73
CA ASN A 271 9.26 25.82 29.94
C ASN A 271 10.78 25.82 30.18
N GLU A 272 11.21 25.68 31.44
CA GLU A 272 12.62 25.59 31.82
C GLU A 272 13.30 24.35 31.23
N GLN A 273 12.65 23.19 31.24
CA GLN A 273 13.19 21.99 30.61
C GLN A 273 13.40 22.14 29.10
N LEU A 274 12.50 22.85 28.44
CA LEU A 274 12.58 23.08 27.00
C LEU A 274 13.58 24.20 26.63
N SER A 275 14.04 24.98 27.61
CA SER A 275 14.92 26.13 27.38
C SER A 275 16.29 25.76 26.81
N SER A 276 16.77 24.53 27.04
CA SER A 276 18.00 24.00 26.45
C SER A 276 17.82 23.44 25.03
N GLU A 277 16.58 23.33 24.56
CA GLU A 277 16.23 22.74 23.26
C GLU A 277 15.73 23.80 22.26
N LYS A 278 16.19 25.06 22.39
CA LYS A 278 15.82 26.15 21.48
C LYS A 278 16.48 25.99 20.10
N GLY A 279 15.75 26.34 19.05
CA GLY A 279 16.29 26.37 17.68
C GLY A 279 15.22 26.66 16.65
N GLU A 280 15.62 27.21 15.50
CA GLU A 280 14.71 27.47 14.37
C GLU A 280 14.06 26.18 13.84
N ASN A 281 14.77 25.06 13.96
CA ASN A 281 14.30 23.72 13.59
C ASN A 281 13.85 22.89 14.81
N THR A 282 13.36 23.52 15.88
CA THR A 282 12.79 22.79 17.02
C THR A 282 11.32 23.14 17.20
N GLU A 283 10.47 22.13 17.41
CA GLU A 283 9.10 22.31 17.90
C GLU A 283 8.96 21.74 19.31
N ASN A 284 8.41 22.56 20.20
CA ASN A 284 8.24 22.22 21.60
C ASN A 284 6.74 22.18 21.94
N PHE A 285 6.30 21.09 22.56
CA PHE A 285 4.93 20.91 23.01
C PHE A 285 4.91 20.76 24.52
N ILE A 286 4.04 21.52 25.18
CA ILE A 286 3.66 21.28 26.56
C ILE A 286 2.23 20.78 26.53
N TYR A 287 2.00 19.56 27.01
CA TYR A 287 0.66 19.00 27.16
C TYR A 287 0.33 18.91 28.63
N VAL A 288 -0.70 19.64 29.05
CA VAL A 288 -1.18 19.62 30.43
C VAL A 288 -2.47 18.80 30.50
N VAL A 289 -2.55 17.88 31.46
CA VAL A 289 -3.80 17.21 31.83
C VAL A 289 -4.17 17.65 33.24
N SER A 290 -5.28 18.36 33.40
CA SER A 290 -5.74 18.85 34.71
C SER A 290 -7.25 18.71 34.86
N ASP A 291 -7.70 18.47 36.10
CA ASP A 291 -9.12 18.39 36.44
C ASP A 291 -9.61 19.55 37.32
N GLY A 292 -8.82 20.64 37.42
CA GLY A 292 -9.19 21.79 38.24
C GLY A 292 -8.47 23.10 37.91
N ILE A 293 -8.84 24.16 38.64
CA ILE A 293 -8.19 25.46 38.59
C ILE A 293 -6.85 25.45 39.34
N GLU A 294 -6.02 26.46 39.06
CA GLU A 294 -4.90 26.85 39.91
C GLU A 294 -5.38 27.10 41.36
N THR A 295 -4.73 26.45 42.32
CA THR A 295 -5.08 26.60 43.75
C THR A 295 -3.88 26.94 44.64
N CYS A 296 -2.73 27.26 44.04
CA CYS A 296 -1.47 27.54 44.72
C CYS A 296 -0.99 28.99 44.56
N ASP A 297 -1.95 29.91 44.35
CA ASP A 297 -1.74 31.36 44.31
C ASP A 297 -0.83 31.83 43.15
N GLY A 298 -0.62 30.98 42.14
CA GLY A 298 0.08 31.31 40.90
C GLY A 298 -0.79 31.97 39.82
N ASP A 299 -0.16 32.42 38.73
CA ASP A 299 -0.84 32.90 37.53
C ASP A 299 -0.46 32.03 36.32
N PRO A 300 -1.29 31.02 35.97
CA PRO A 300 -0.97 30.08 34.90
C PRO A 300 -1.03 30.75 33.51
N VAL A 301 -1.82 31.81 33.35
CA VAL A 301 -1.91 32.55 32.07
C VAL A 301 -0.62 33.34 31.85
N ALA A 302 -0.11 34.02 32.88
CA ALA A 302 1.18 34.70 32.81
C ALA A 302 2.34 33.72 32.56
N ALA A 303 2.33 32.55 33.22
CA ALA A 303 3.32 31.51 32.99
C ALA A 303 3.29 31.01 31.53
N ALA A 304 2.12 30.79 30.96
CA ALA A 304 1.96 30.39 29.56
C ALA A 304 2.49 31.44 28.57
N LYS A 305 2.14 32.73 28.77
CA LYS A 305 2.68 33.82 27.95
C LYS A 305 4.20 33.89 28.03
N LYS A 306 4.74 33.74 29.23
CA LYS A 306 6.19 33.74 29.43
C LYS A 306 6.86 32.59 28.68
N ALA A 307 6.27 31.40 28.66
CA ALA A 307 6.81 30.28 27.93
C ALA A 307 6.92 30.55 26.41
N VAL A 308 5.87 31.13 25.83
CA VAL A 308 5.86 31.53 24.41
C VAL A 308 6.90 32.60 24.11
N LEU A 309 7.14 33.54 25.03
CA LEU A 309 8.18 34.55 24.88
C LEU A 309 9.60 33.98 25.00
N ASP A 310 9.81 33.00 25.89
CA ASP A 310 11.11 32.42 26.16
C ASP A 310 11.54 31.41 25.07
N ASN A 311 10.59 30.79 24.35
CA ASN A 311 10.84 29.74 23.36
C ASN A 311 10.13 30.04 22.03
N THR A 312 10.91 30.17 20.95
CA THR A 312 10.43 30.64 19.63
C THR A 312 9.42 29.72 18.93
N ASN A 313 9.16 28.50 19.43
CA ASN A 313 8.27 27.50 18.85
C ASN A 313 7.64 26.58 19.91
N VAL A 314 7.14 27.13 21.03
CA VAL A 314 6.41 26.34 22.04
C VAL A 314 4.90 26.47 21.88
N LYS A 315 4.18 25.35 22.00
CA LYS A 315 2.71 25.31 22.07
C LYS A 315 2.26 24.63 23.36
N ILE A 316 1.40 25.29 24.12
CA ILE A 316 0.83 24.74 25.35
C ILE A 316 -0.60 24.29 25.09
N ASN A 317 -0.81 22.98 25.06
CA ASN A 317 -2.11 22.36 24.87
C ASN A 317 -2.60 21.81 26.21
N ILE A 318 -3.90 21.91 26.46
CA ILE A 318 -4.49 21.57 27.75
C ILE A 318 -5.70 20.68 27.57
N ILE A 319 -5.73 19.56 28.30
CA ILE A 319 -6.93 18.76 28.54
C ILE A 319 -7.51 19.15 29.90
N GLY A 320 -8.73 19.66 29.89
CA GLY A 320 -9.59 19.72 31.07
C GLY A 320 -10.29 18.38 31.24
N PHE A 321 -9.90 17.58 32.22
CA PHE A 321 -10.44 16.23 32.42
C PHE A 321 -11.55 16.20 33.49
N ASP A 322 -12.79 16.18 33.01
CA ASP A 322 -14.01 16.16 33.83
C ASP A 322 -13.99 17.32 34.84
N VAL A 323 -13.87 18.53 34.26
CA VAL A 323 -13.75 19.83 34.93
C VAL A 323 -15.10 20.54 35.02
N ASP A 324 -15.22 21.47 35.98
CA ASP A 324 -16.33 22.41 36.07
C ASP A 324 -16.13 23.63 35.14
N ASP A 325 -17.16 24.49 35.02
CA ASP A 325 -17.15 25.64 34.11
C ASP A 325 -16.05 26.67 34.43
N ALA A 326 -15.68 26.82 35.71
CA ALA A 326 -14.65 27.76 36.12
C ALA A 326 -13.25 27.27 35.73
N ALA A 327 -12.99 25.97 35.94
CA ALA A 327 -11.79 25.31 35.47
C ALA A 327 -11.71 25.32 33.94
N ASP A 328 -12.80 25.01 33.24
CA ASP A 328 -12.85 25.04 31.77
C ASP A 328 -12.43 26.40 31.20
N GLN A 329 -12.98 27.50 31.75
CA GLN A 329 -12.62 28.87 31.35
C GLN A 329 -11.15 29.21 31.61
N GLN A 330 -10.64 28.90 32.81
CA GLN A 330 -9.25 29.20 33.15
C GLN A 330 -8.28 28.42 32.26
N LEU A 331 -8.48 27.10 32.14
CA LEU A 331 -7.62 26.22 31.34
C LEU A 331 -7.63 26.63 29.85
N LYS A 332 -8.78 27.05 29.33
CA LYS A 332 -8.87 27.58 27.97
C LYS A 332 -8.01 28.83 27.78
N LEU A 333 -8.08 29.80 28.70
CA LEU A 333 -7.26 31.01 28.64
C LEU A 333 -5.76 30.70 28.69
N VAL A 334 -5.35 29.69 29.45
CA VAL A 334 -3.95 29.28 29.54
C VAL A 334 -3.48 28.66 28.22
N ALA A 335 -4.28 27.80 27.58
CA ALA A 335 -3.95 27.22 26.28
C ALA A 335 -3.84 28.29 25.19
N GLU A 336 -4.81 29.22 25.14
CA GLU A 336 -4.80 30.36 24.21
C GLU A 336 -3.55 31.25 24.42
N ALA A 337 -3.23 31.56 25.67
CA ALA A 337 -2.03 32.33 26.02
C ALA A 337 -0.72 31.62 25.66
N GLY A 338 -0.74 30.28 25.66
CA GLY A 338 0.38 29.43 25.27
C GLY A 338 0.41 29.07 23.79
N GLY A 339 -0.46 29.66 22.95
CA GLY A 339 -0.50 29.41 21.51
C GLY A 339 -0.88 27.98 21.11
N GLY A 340 -1.49 27.22 22.03
CA GLY A 340 -1.96 25.86 21.79
C GLY A 340 -3.48 25.76 21.89
N GLU A 341 -3.97 24.54 22.10
CA GLU A 341 -5.40 24.24 22.10
C GLU A 341 -5.90 23.70 23.43
N TYR A 342 -7.14 24.05 23.73
CA TYR A 342 -7.89 23.51 24.86
C TYR A 342 -8.85 22.41 24.41
N SER A 343 -8.96 21.35 25.21
CA SER A 343 -9.90 20.27 24.96
C SER A 343 -10.56 19.82 26.26
N SER A 344 -11.89 19.88 26.30
CA SER A 344 -12.70 19.42 27.42
C SER A 344 -13.06 17.94 27.21
N VAL A 345 -12.68 17.10 28.16
CA VAL A 345 -12.85 15.64 28.10
C VAL A 345 -13.63 15.20 29.32
N LYS A 346 -14.72 14.46 29.16
CA LYS A 346 -15.56 13.99 30.28
C LYS A 346 -15.58 12.48 30.45
N THR A 347 -15.12 11.73 29.44
CA THR A 347 -15.16 10.26 29.44
C THR A 347 -13.80 9.68 29.07
N LYS A 348 -13.61 8.39 29.38
CA LYS A 348 -12.44 7.64 28.94
C LYS A 348 -12.31 7.64 27.42
N GLN A 349 -13.41 7.50 26.69
CA GLN A 349 -13.39 7.48 25.22
C GLN A 349 -12.90 8.82 24.65
N GLN A 350 -13.41 9.94 25.17
CA GLN A 350 -12.97 11.26 24.74
C GLN A 350 -11.49 11.50 25.05
N LEU A 351 -10.97 10.96 26.16
CA LEU A 351 -9.55 11.04 26.49
C LEU A 351 -8.68 10.29 25.47
N GLU A 352 -9.15 9.13 25.00
CA GLU A 352 -8.48 8.36 23.96
C GLU A 352 -8.56 9.05 22.59
N GLU A 353 -9.68 9.69 22.26
CA GLU A 353 -9.86 10.47 21.03
C GLU A 353 -8.91 11.67 20.99
N ILE A 354 -8.84 12.47 22.06
CA ILE A 354 -7.94 13.64 22.08
C ILE A 354 -6.46 13.23 22.06
N LYS A 355 -6.10 12.11 22.70
CA LYS A 355 -4.76 11.53 22.61
C LYS A 355 -4.37 11.25 21.16
N ASN A 356 -5.30 10.74 20.33
CA ASN A 356 -5.04 10.52 18.92
C ASN A 356 -4.85 11.83 18.15
N VAL A 357 -5.62 12.89 18.45
CA VAL A 357 -5.41 14.21 17.87
C VAL A 357 -4.03 14.76 18.21
N TRP A 358 -3.58 14.62 19.45
CA TRP A 358 -2.24 15.04 19.87
C TRP A 358 -1.15 14.25 19.17
N LYS A 359 -1.31 12.91 19.10
CA LYS A 359 -0.43 12.04 18.33
C LYS A 359 -0.34 12.49 16.87
N GLU A 360 -1.47 12.73 16.22
CA GLU A 360 -1.52 13.20 14.84
C GLU A 360 -0.79 14.53 14.67
N LYS A 361 -0.96 15.49 15.58
CA LYS A 361 -0.27 16.78 15.52
C LYS A 361 1.24 16.68 15.70
N ILE A 362 1.68 15.88 16.67
CA ILE A 362 3.10 15.62 16.91
C ILE A 362 3.70 14.92 15.67
N ASN A 363 2.98 13.94 15.10
CA ASN A 363 3.38 13.23 13.89
C ASN A 363 3.31 14.07 12.62
N ILE A 364 2.37 15.00 12.49
CA ILE A 364 2.29 15.93 11.35
C ILE A 364 3.54 16.79 11.27
N ASN A 365 4.03 17.23 12.43
CA ASN A 365 5.27 17.97 12.53
C ASN A 365 6.51 17.10 12.30
N THR A 366 6.34 15.78 12.40
CA THR A 366 7.26 14.75 11.93
C THR A 366 6.72 14.10 10.64
N TRP A 367 6.48 14.89 9.58
CA TRP A 367 5.78 14.48 8.34
C TRP A 367 6.17 13.10 7.79
N ARG A 368 7.42 12.68 8.02
CA ARG A 368 7.98 11.36 7.72
C ARG A 368 7.17 10.21 8.35
N TRP A 369 6.80 10.33 9.62
CA TRP A 369 5.97 9.35 10.32
C TRP A 369 4.52 9.32 9.85
N TRP A 370 3.98 10.46 9.43
CA TRP A 370 2.68 10.51 8.75
C TRP A 370 2.73 9.73 7.43
N ALA A 371 3.80 9.88 6.65
CA ALA A 371 3.96 9.20 5.37
C ALA A 371 4.05 7.67 5.51
N ILE A 372 4.79 7.16 6.51
CA ILE A 372 4.94 5.71 6.76
C ILE A 372 3.62 5.04 7.07
N HIS A 373 2.85 5.56 8.03
CA HIS A 373 1.59 4.95 8.44
C HIS A 373 0.51 4.99 7.34
N ARG A 374 0.58 5.96 6.44
CA ARG A 374 -0.35 6.07 5.31
C ARG A 374 0.05 5.20 4.12
N PHE A 375 1.30 4.73 4.06
CA PHE A 375 1.83 3.94 2.95
C PHE A 375 1.25 2.52 2.89
N ALA A 376 0.80 1.97 4.02
CA ALA A 376 0.14 0.66 4.07
C ALA A 376 -1.05 0.54 3.09
N ASP A 377 -1.71 1.66 2.78
CA ASP A 377 -2.79 1.72 1.80
C ASP A 377 -2.33 1.42 0.35
N ASN A 378 -1.05 1.67 0.01
CA ASN A 378 -0.50 1.50 -1.34
C ASN A 378 0.10 0.12 -1.60
N VAL A 379 0.36 -0.69 -0.56
CA VAL A 379 0.92 -2.04 -0.70
C VAL A 379 -0.03 -2.96 -1.49
N TRP A 380 -1.33 -2.83 -1.26
CA TRP A 380 -2.35 -3.59 -1.96
C TRP A 380 -2.61 -3.08 -3.38
N THR A 381 -2.37 -1.80 -3.65
CA THR A 381 -2.62 -1.18 -4.96
C THR A 381 -1.76 -1.77 -6.07
N THR A 382 -0.50 -2.13 -5.79
CA THR A 382 0.36 -2.82 -6.77
C THR A 382 -0.23 -4.18 -7.16
N LEU A 383 -0.75 -4.94 -6.19
CA LEU A 383 -1.39 -6.23 -6.44
C LEU A 383 -2.68 -6.04 -7.26
N ASP A 384 -3.51 -5.05 -6.91
CA ASP A 384 -4.73 -4.74 -7.65
C ASP A 384 -4.44 -4.39 -9.11
N HIS A 385 -3.37 -3.61 -9.36
CA HIS A 385 -2.96 -3.28 -10.73
C HIS A 385 -2.52 -4.51 -11.53
N ASN A 386 -1.69 -5.38 -10.96
CA ASN A 386 -1.28 -6.62 -11.62
C ASN A 386 -2.49 -7.53 -11.92
N ASN A 387 -3.39 -7.71 -10.95
CA ASN A 387 -4.60 -8.53 -11.14
C ASN A 387 -5.50 -7.98 -12.25
N ALA A 388 -5.62 -6.67 -12.38
CA ALA A 388 -6.41 -6.05 -13.44
C ALA A 388 -5.77 -6.26 -14.82
N VAL A 389 -4.45 -6.11 -14.94
CA VAL A 389 -3.70 -6.40 -16.17
C VAL A 389 -3.81 -7.89 -16.53
N ASP A 390 -3.63 -8.78 -15.56
CA ASP A 390 -3.80 -10.23 -15.71
C ASP A 390 -5.21 -10.59 -16.18
N SER A 391 -6.24 -9.90 -15.68
CA SER A 391 -7.62 -10.09 -16.11
C SER A 391 -7.83 -9.73 -17.58
N LEU A 392 -7.26 -8.61 -18.04
CA LEU A 392 -7.30 -8.19 -19.45
C LEU A 392 -6.52 -9.17 -20.35
N MET A 393 -5.36 -9.65 -19.87
CA MET A 393 -4.60 -10.71 -20.55
C MET A 393 -5.37 -12.03 -20.62
N GLY A 394 -6.15 -12.35 -19.59
CA GLY A 394 -7.09 -13.46 -19.60
C GLY A 394 -8.15 -13.32 -20.70
N LYS A 395 -8.72 -12.12 -20.89
CA LYS A 395 -9.67 -11.85 -21.98
C LYS A 395 -9.02 -12.05 -23.34
N SER A 396 -7.83 -11.49 -23.58
CA SER A 396 -7.12 -11.59 -24.87
C SER A 396 -6.77 -13.06 -25.18
N TYR A 397 -6.31 -13.82 -24.19
CA TYR A 397 -6.06 -15.25 -24.31
C TYR A 397 -7.32 -16.02 -24.70
N MET A 398 -8.45 -15.74 -24.04
CA MET A 398 -9.71 -16.43 -24.33
C MET A 398 -10.22 -16.16 -25.74
N LEU A 399 -10.21 -14.90 -26.18
CA LEU A 399 -10.60 -14.53 -27.56
C LEU A 399 -9.74 -15.28 -28.59
N ARG A 400 -8.43 -15.27 -28.37
CA ARG A 400 -7.45 -15.89 -29.25
C ARG A 400 -7.59 -17.41 -29.32
N LYS A 401 -7.74 -18.06 -28.16
CA LYS A 401 -7.99 -19.51 -28.07
C LYS A 401 -9.30 -19.91 -28.76
N ASN A 402 -10.36 -19.12 -28.57
CA ASN A 402 -11.63 -19.37 -29.21
C ASN A 402 -11.51 -19.22 -30.73
N GLU A 403 -10.84 -18.17 -31.21
CA GLU A 403 -10.56 -17.96 -32.63
C GLU A 403 -9.77 -19.13 -33.26
N GLU A 404 -8.69 -19.56 -32.61
CA GLU A 404 -7.88 -20.70 -33.05
C GLU A 404 -8.72 -21.98 -33.17
N ASN A 405 -9.55 -22.27 -32.17
CA ASN A 405 -10.43 -23.44 -32.18
C ASN A 405 -11.45 -23.37 -33.34
N ARG A 406 -12.07 -22.20 -33.56
CA ARG A 406 -13.03 -22.00 -34.66
C ARG A 406 -12.39 -22.22 -36.01
N PHE A 407 -11.20 -21.67 -36.22
CA PHE A 407 -10.46 -21.83 -37.46
C PHE A 407 -10.05 -23.28 -37.71
N LYS A 408 -9.57 -23.98 -36.67
CA LYS A 408 -9.25 -25.40 -36.76
C LYS A 408 -10.47 -26.23 -37.15
N GLU A 409 -11.59 -26.03 -36.47
CA GLU A 409 -12.84 -26.74 -36.76
C GLU A 409 -13.33 -26.47 -38.19
N LEU A 410 -13.27 -25.22 -38.65
CA LEU A 410 -13.63 -24.86 -40.01
C LEU A 410 -12.77 -25.59 -41.04
N LEU A 411 -11.45 -25.61 -40.84
CA LEU A 411 -10.52 -26.28 -41.74
C LEU A 411 -10.80 -27.79 -41.82
N ASP A 412 -11.15 -28.43 -40.70
CA ASP A 412 -11.57 -29.82 -40.66
C ASP A 412 -12.86 -30.04 -41.47
N ARG A 413 -13.85 -29.16 -41.34
CA ARG A 413 -15.11 -29.23 -42.11
C ARG A 413 -14.88 -29.03 -43.61
N LEU A 414 -14.05 -28.04 -44.01
CA LEU A 414 -13.73 -27.76 -45.41
C LEU A 414 -13.01 -28.94 -46.08
N GLU A 415 -12.10 -29.61 -45.36
CA GLU A 415 -11.43 -30.82 -45.85
C GLU A 415 -12.41 -31.98 -46.02
N LYS A 416 -13.29 -32.20 -45.03
CA LYS A 416 -14.32 -33.26 -45.07
C LYS A 416 -15.29 -33.07 -46.23
N GLU A 417 -15.62 -31.84 -46.60
CA GLU A 417 -16.46 -31.51 -47.75
C GLU A 417 -15.71 -31.48 -49.09
N GLY A 418 -14.41 -31.78 -49.09
CA GLY A 418 -13.56 -31.78 -50.28
C GLY A 418 -13.37 -30.39 -50.90
N LYS A 419 -13.53 -29.31 -50.11
CA LYS A 419 -13.29 -27.93 -50.55
C LYS A 419 -11.81 -27.60 -50.59
N ILE A 420 -11.03 -28.21 -49.70
CA ILE A 420 -9.57 -28.13 -49.61
C ILE A 420 -8.99 -29.53 -49.42
N ASP A 421 -7.76 -29.75 -49.82
CA ASP A 421 -6.99 -30.96 -49.50
C ASP A 421 -6.11 -30.76 -48.25
N ALA A 422 -5.46 -31.84 -47.79
CA ALA A 422 -4.60 -31.83 -46.60
C ALA A 422 -3.42 -30.84 -46.72
N GLU A 423 -2.86 -30.68 -47.91
CA GLU A 423 -1.73 -29.77 -48.17
C GLU A 423 -2.16 -28.31 -48.05
N LYS A 424 -3.31 -27.97 -48.66
CA LYS A 424 -3.93 -26.65 -48.57
C LYS A 424 -4.35 -26.34 -47.14
N LYS A 425 -4.96 -27.31 -46.44
CA LYS A 425 -5.30 -27.20 -45.02
C LYS A 425 -4.08 -26.86 -44.17
N ASN A 426 -2.98 -27.59 -44.35
CA ASN A 426 -1.73 -27.34 -43.63
C ASN A 426 -1.17 -25.93 -43.92
N SER A 427 -1.18 -25.52 -45.19
CA SER A 427 -0.68 -24.20 -45.61
C SER A 427 -1.51 -23.05 -45.04
N VAL A 428 -2.85 -23.17 -45.06
CA VAL A 428 -3.76 -22.19 -44.45
C VAL A 428 -3.62 -22.18 -42.93
N SER A 429 -3.50 -23.35 -42.30
CA SER A 429 -3.28 -23.48 -40.85
C SER A 429 -2.01 -22.73 -40.40
N LYS A 430 -0.89 -22.85 -41.14
CA LYS A 430 0.34 -22.08 -40.86
C LYS A 430 0.12 -20.57 -40.88
N TRP A 431 -0.66 -20.06 -41.83
CA TRP A 431 -0.98 -18.63 -41.92
C TRP A 431 -1.86 -18.15 -40.75
N LEU A 432 -2.83 -18.96 -40.32
CA LEU A 432 -3.69 -18.65 -39.18
C LEU A 432 -2.92 -18.74 -37.85
N TRP A 433 -1.95 -19.67 -37.75
CA TRP A 433 -1.05 -19.76 -36.61
C TRP A 433 -0.10 -18.55 -36.54
N ASP A 434 0.49 -18.12 -37.66
CA ASP A 434 1.31 -16.89 -37.72
C ASP A 434 0.55 -15.65 -37.24
N ARG A 435 -0.72 -15.50 -37.66
CA ARG A 435 -1.61 -14.46 -37.14
C ARG A 435 -1.73 -14.54 -35.62
N ASN A 436 -2.10 -15.71 -35.09
CA ASN A 436 -2.28 -15.93 -33.66
C ASN A 436 -1.00 -15.63 -32.86
N ASP A 437 0.16 -16.04 -33.37
CA ASP A 437 1.46 -15.82 -32.74
C ASP A 437 1.82 -14.32 -32.68
N LYS A 438 1.59 -13.58 -33.75
CA LYS A 438 1.82 -12.13 -33.80
C LYS A 438 0.86 -11.33 -32.91
N ILE A 439 -0.41 -11.73 -32.84
CA ILE A 439 -1.37 -11.15 -31.89
C ILE A 439 -0.93 -11.44 -30.45
N ASN A 440 -0.51 -12.68 -30.16
CA ASN A 440 0.00 -13.05 -28.85
C ASN A 440 1.25 -12.24 -28.46
N THR A 441 2.16 -12.03 -29.41
CA THR A 441 3.37 -11.23 -29.21
C THR A 441 3.01 -9.79 -28.88
N TYR A 442 2.10 -9.17 -29.64
CA TYR A 442 1.61 -7.81 -29.36
C TYR A 442 1.04 -7.67 -27.93
N PHE A 443 0.15 -8.58 -27.51
CA PHE A 443 -0.39 -8.54 -26.14
C PHE A 443 0.68 -8.79 -25.08
N SER A 444 1.66 -9.66 -25.35
CA SER A 444 2.78 -9.91 -24.43
C SER A 444 3.66 -8.67 -24.25
N ASP A 445 3.88 -7.91 -25.33
CA ASP A 445 4.64 -6.66 -25.28
C ASP A 445 3.87 -5.58 -24.50
N LEU A 446 2.55 -5.50 -24.66
CA LEU A 446 1.70 -4.61 -23.86
C LEU A 446 1.70 -4.97 -22.38
N ASP A 447 1.54 -6.25 -22.04
CA ASP A 447 1.61 -6.76 -20.67
C ASP A 447 2.94 -6.40 -20.01
N LYS A 448 4.05 -6.67 -20.71
CA LYS A 448 5.38 -6.32 -20.24
C LYS A 448 5.51 -4.82 -19.99
N LYS A 449 5.07 -3.98 -20.93
CA LYS A 449 5.10 -2.52 -20.79
C LYS A 449 4.31 -2.03 -19.57
N LYS A 450 3.13 -2.61 -19.31
CA LYS A 450 2.30 -2.25 -18.16
C LYS A 450 2.87 -2.77 -16.84
N SER A 451 3.37 -4.01 -16.83
CA SER A 451 4.08 -4.58 -15.69
C SER A 451 5.31 -3.76 -15.31
N ASP A 452 6.09 -3.31 -16.29
CA ASP A 452 7.25 -2.43 -16.07
C ASP A 452 6.82 -1.05 -15.52
N GLU A 453 5.71 -0.48 -16.01
CA GLU A 453 5.14 0.78 -15.50
C GLU A 453 4.69 0.64 -14.02
N ILE A 454 3.94 -0.43 -13.70
CA ILE A 454 3.49 -0.75 -12.34
C ILE A 454 4.70 -0.91 -11.41
N LYS A 455 5.68 -1.70 -11.84
CA LYS A 455 6.91 -1.94 -11.07
C LYS A 455 7.69 -0.65 -10.84
N ALA A 456 7.91 0.16 -11.87
CA ALA A 456 8.66 1.41 -11.76
C ALA A 456 7.99 2.39 -10.78
N LYS A 457 6.67 2.54 -10.84
CA LYS A 457 5.90 3.39 -9.89
C LYS A 457 5.95 2.83 -8.47
N SER A 458 5.73 1.52 -8.31
CA SER A 458 5.80 0.84 -7.01
C SER A 458 7.19 0.97 -6.37
N GLU A 459 8.26 0.73 -7.14
CA GLU A 459 9.64 0.83 -6.65
C GLU A 459 10.02 2.26 -6.30
N ASN A 460 9.59 3.26 -7.06
CA ASN A 460 9.85 4.66 -6.73
C ASN A 460 9.22 5.04 -5.38
N LEU A 461 7.96 4.66 -5.18
CA LEU A 461 7.26 4.87 -3.92
C LEU A 461 7.91 4.10 -2.77
N SER A 462 8.26 2.84 -2.98
CA SER A 462 8.96 2.01 -1.97
C SER A 462 10.31 2.60 -1.59
N LYS A 463 11.13 3.03 -2.55
CA LYS A 463 12.43 3.65 -2.27
C LYS A 463 12.31 4.93 -1.44
N LYS A 464 11.28 5.74 -1.73
CA LYS A 464 10.96 6.92 -0.91
C LYS A 464 10.55 6.49 0.50
N LEU A 465 9.69 5.48 0.64
CA LEU A 465 9.31 4.96 1.95
C LEU A 465 10.51 4.43 2.73
N ASP A 466 11.32 3.56 2.15
CA ASP A 466 12.51 2.98 2.81
C ASP A 466 13.48 4.07 3.30
N ALA A 467 13.61 5.15 2.51
CA ALA A 467 14.41 6.31 2.90
C ALA A 467 13.78 7.08 4.06
N ILE A 468 12.45 7.20 4.09
CA ILE A 468 11.71 7.81 5.21
C ILE A 468 11.81 6.95 6.47
N GLU A 469 11.66 5.62 6.37
CA GLU A 469 11.80 4.66 7.48
C GLU A 469 13.17 4.79 8.16
N LYS A 470 14.25 4.82 7.37
CA LYS A 470 15.60 5.05 7.88
C LYS A 470 15.75 6.38 8.61
N GLN A 471 15.13 7.44 8.09
CA GLN A 471 15.18 8.78 8.69
C GLN A 471 14.42 8.86 10.02
N VAL A 472 13.48 7.95 10.27
CA VAL A 472 12.71 7.93 11.51
C VAL A 472 13.11 6.83 12.49
N GLY A 473 14.09 6.01 12.13
CA GLY A 473 14.63 4.94 12.99
C GLY A 473 13.80 3.65 13.01
N LEU A 474 13.09 3.32 11.93
CA LEU A 474 12.35 2.06 11.77
C LEU A 474 13.12 1.00 10.98
#